data_AF-A0A853F2H8-F1
#
_entry.id   AF-A0A853F2H8-F1
#
_cell.length_a   1.000
_cell.length_b   1.000
_cell.length_c   1.000
_cell.angle_alpha   90.00
_cell.angle_beta   90.00
_cell.angle_gamma   90.00
#
_symmetry.space_group_name_H-M   'P 1'
#
loop_
_entity.id
_entity.type
_entity.pdbx_description
1 polymer ?
#
loop_
_entity_poly.entity_id
_entity_poly.type
_entity_poly.pdbx_seq_one_letter_code
_entity_poly.pdbx_strand_id
1 'polypeptide(L)'
;MTNTIIKIKLIHFLKNTFTKTPAQAVNIARAGSTALTKLKYLFSVSLLTLSLNVVSDTQQFNKAAYLDFSKPYTYNWNNTQAVNKKDNQATTLLKEVASTVRNTLGGTDSNNANQFGKTLSTNVANQLKNKAISTTEGFINDKANEYANSIGSGRSEISIYGIDSQALVTAVNATVTAAASSSVLADIGTDANTASTSDTTIAEFGAILPALTGFVDANLAAYQAYINDNPGSFSSPATQAEVQAMITAVNPFVAETVMFKGSTYKTVKSPDTNRIWLDRNLGATQVCASSTDSACYGNLYQWGRNDDGHESRTSGITATLATTITPAINKFITSSSDWSTADSTGSSRTSAWADGGANDICPAGFSVPTEAELTADTAGATTTDVINSATAFSSFLKIPVAGYRYRANGALNDVGSDVYLWSRSARGSNGRSLDIGSDTAGFGSTNRAYGLSVRCIRD
;
A
#
# COMPACT_ATOMS: atom_id res chain seq x y z
N MET A 1 1.00 18.51 10.61
CA MET A 1 0.30 17.20 10.71
C MET A 1 -1.04 17.25 11.45
N THR A 2 -1.25 18.20 12.36
CA THR A 2 -2.35 18.14 13.32
C THR A 2 -3.57 19.02 13.00
N ASN A 3 -3.41 20.07 12.19
CA ASN A 3 -4.52 20.88 11.67
C ASN A 3 -5.50 20.09 10.77
N THR A 4 -5.09 18.92 10.30
CA THR A 4 -5.86 18.10 9.37
C THR A 4 -6.65 16.97 10.03
N ILE A 5 -6.18 16.44 11.16
CA ILE A 5 -6.90 15.42 11.96
C ILE A 5 -8.22 15.99 12.52
N ILE A 6 -8.25 17.29 12.81
CA ILE A 6 -9.39 18.06 13.32
C ILE A 6 -10.52 18.21 12.31
N LYS A 7 -10.16 18.43 11.04
CA LYS A 7 -11.13 18.68 9.96
C LYS A 7 -12.03 17.48 9.69
N ILE A 8 -11.62 16.29 10.13
CA ILE A 8 -12.18 15.00 9.66
C ILE A 8 -13.16 14.42 10.67
N LYS A 9 -12.86 14.53 11.97
CA LYS A 9 -13.83 14.17 13.01
C LYS A 9 -15.08 15.06 12.98
N LEU A 10 -14.95 16.31 12.53
CA LEU A 10 -16.09 17.24 12.36
C LEU A 10 -17.00 16.85 11.18
N ILE A 11 -16.43 16.43 10.05
CA ILE A 11 -17.17 16.03 8.83
C ILE A 11 -17.90 14.69 9.03
N HIS A 12 -17.27 13.73 9.72
CA HIS A 12 -17.86 12.41 9.99
C HIS A 12 -19.05 12.51 10.97
N PHE A 13 -18.95 13.33 12.02
CA PHE A 13 -20.04 13.60 12.95
C PHE A 13 -21.20 14.37 12.29
N LEU A 14 -20.93 15.35 11.42
CA LEU A 14 -21.97 16.07 10.66
C LEU A 14 -22.72 15.16 9.68
N LYS A 15 -22.07 14.13 9.10
CA LYS A 15 -22.78 13.09 8.35
C LYS A 15 -23.63 12.24 9.29
N ASN A 16 -23.03 11.57 10.28
CA ASN A 16 -23.76 10.63 11.15
C ASN A 16 -24.91 11.26 11.98
N THR A 17 -24.80 12.53 12.36
CA THR A 17 -25.82 13.23 13.17
C THR A 17 -27.00 13.74 12.33
N PHE A 18 -26.80 14.02 11.04
CA PHE A 18 -27.83 14.61 10.17
C PHE A 18 -28.35 13.65 9.07
N THR A 19 -27.79 12.43 8.93
CA THR A 19 -28.26 11.41 7.97
C THR A 19 -29.15 10.33 8.59
N LYS A 20 -29.31 10.26 9.92
CA LYS A 20 -30.25 9.32 10.57
C LYS A 20 -31.63 9.98 10.76
N THR A 21 -32.59 9.51 9.96
CA THR A 21 -34.07 9.71 9.97
C THR A 21 -34.68 11.00 9.38
N PRO A 22 -35.62 10.91 8.40
CA PRO A 22 -36.33 12.07 7.82
C PRO A 22 -37.36 12.74 8.75
N ALA A 23 -37.65 12.17 9.93
CA ALA A 23 -38.82 12.53 10.73
C ALA A 23 -38.55 13.42 11.95
N GLN A 24 -37.32 13.90 12.19
CA GLN A 24 -36.99 14.74 13.35
C GLN A 24 -36.46 16.15 13.02
N ALA A 25 -36.51 16.57 11.74
CA ALA A 25 -36.10 17.92 11.34
C ALA A 25 -36.92 19.06 11.99
N VAL A 26 -38.05 18.76 12.64
CA VAL A 26 -38.97 19.76 13.23
C VAL A 26 -38.71 20.04 14.72
N ASN A 27 -37.87 19.28 15.44
CA ASN A 27 -37.69 19.46 16.90
C ASN A 27 -36.26 19.77 17.37
N ILE A 28 -35.38 20.26 16.49
CA ILE A 28 -34.01 20.67 16.86
C ILE A 28 -34.02 21.94 17.75
N ALA A 29 -35.13 22.66 17.85
CA ALA A 29 -35.31 23.78 18.78
C ALA A 29 -35.44 23.39 20.27
N ARG A 30 -35.53 22.09 20.62
CA ARG A 30 -35.81 21.65 22.01
C ARG A 30 -34.79 20.71 22.67
N ALA A 31 -33.73 20.26 21.99
CA ALA A 31 -32.70 19.43 22.59
C ALA A 31 -31.53 20.27 23.13
N GLY A 32 -31.81 21.02 24.20
CA GLY A 32 -30.79 21.77 24.94
C GLY A 32 -29.75 20.84 25.60
N SER A 33 -28.51 21.32 25.65
CA SER A 33 -27.37 20.83 26.44
C SER A 33 -26.50 19.68 25.88
N THR A 34 -27.01 18.55 25.40
CA THR A 34 -26.16 17.36 25.14
C THR A 34 -25.36 17.41 23.83
N ALA A 35 -25.97 17.84 22.72
CA ALA A 35 -25.28 18.00 21.43
C ALA A 35 -24.23 19.13 21.47
N LEU A 36 -24.56 20.23 22.16
CA LEU A 36 -23.66 21.37 22.37
C LEU A 36 -22.48 21.00 23.29
N THR A 37 -22.67 20.08 24.24
CA THR A 37 -21.61 19.58 25.12
C THR A 37 -20.66 18.63 24.40
N LYS A 38 -21.18 17.76 23.52
CA LYS A 38 -20.36 16.91 22.62
C LYS A 38 -19.57 17.73 21.59
N LEU A 39 -20.15 18.82 21.07
CA LEU A 39 -19.47 19.77 20.18
C LEU A 39 -18.33 20.52 20.91
N LYS A 40 -18.54 20.92 22.17
CA LYS A 40 -17.51 21.56 23.02
C LYS A 40 -16.33 20.63 23.33
N TYR A 41 -16.57 19.34 23.55
CA TYR A 41 -15.53 18.32 23.81
C TYR A 41 -14.68 18.04 22.55
N LEU A 42 -15.28 18.06 21.36
CA LEU A 42 -14.57 17.86 20.09
C LEU A 42 -13.67 19.03 19.70
N PHE A 43 -14.13 20.27 19.90
CA PHE A 43 -13.31 21.47 19.68
C PHE A 43 -12.09 21.51 20.62
N SER A 44 -12.23 21.03 21.86
CA SER A 44 -11.12 20.96 22.83
C SER A 44 -10.08 19.88 22.48
N VAL A 45 -10.49 18.70 22.01
CA VAL A 45 -9.56 17.63 21.56
C VAL A 45 -8.87 17.99 20.24
N SER A 46 -9.57 18.70 19.37
CA SER A 46 -9.04 19.16 18.10
C SER A 46 -7.82 20.07 18.29
N LEU A 47 -7.95 21.11 19.12
CA LEU A 47 -6.91 22.12 19.30
C LEU A 47 -5.67 21.68 20.05
N LEU A 48 -5.75 20.59 20.82
CA LEU A 48 -4.59 19.99 21.47
C LEU A 48 -3.52 19.59 20.43
N THR A 49 -3.96 19.23 19.22
CA THR A 49 -3.10 18.77 18.14
C THR A 49 -2.41 19.95 17.42
N LEU A 50 -3.03 21.13 17.25
CA LEU A 50 -2.51 22.27 16.43
C LEU A 50 -1.16 22.88 16.85
N SER A 51 -0.54 22.39 17.93
CA SER A 51 0.53 23.06 18.68
C SER A 51 1.91 22.42 18.52
N LEU A 52 2.11 21.61 17.48
CA LEU A 52 3.42 21.07 17.11
C LEU A 52 4.01 21.89 15.96
N ASN A 53 4.65 23.01 16.32
CA ASN A 53 5.84 23.61 15.70
C ASN A 53 5.94 25.10 16.05
N VAL A 54 6.38 25.40 17.28
CA VAL A 54 7.10 26.65 17.57
C VAL A 54 8.22 26.27 18.53
N VAL A 55 9.44 26.16 18.03
CA VAL A 55 10.65 26.14 18.87
C VAL A 55 11.52 27.29 18.43
N SER A 56 11.64 28.29 19.31
CA SER A 56 12.93 28.71 19.87
C SER A 56 12.67 29.77 20.94
N ASP A 57 13.36 29.62 22.06
CA ASP A 57 13.32 30.42 23.29
C ASP A 57 13.02 31.91 23.11
N THR A 58 12.00 32.41 23.81
CA THR A 58 12.09 33.46 24.85
C THR A 58 10.68 33.80 25.37
N GLN A 59 10.48 33.63 26.69
CA GLN A 59 9.25 33.78 27.48
C GLN A 59 8.13 32.75 27.25
N GLN A 60 7.59 32.23 28.36
CA GLN A 60 6.59 31.15 28.44
C GLN A 60 5.37 31.37 27.52
N PHE A 61 5.39 30.76 26.33
CA PHE A 61 4.20 30.58 25.51
C PHE A 61 3.20 29.69 26.25
N ASN A 62 2.17 30.29 26.84
CA ASN A 62 1.10 29.55 27.51
C ASN A 62 0.13 28.96 26.49
N LYS A 63 0.47 27.77 26.00
CA LYS A 63 -0.29 26.97 25.05
C LYS A 63 -1.75 26.71 25.48
N ALA A 64 -2.02 26.57 26.77
CA ALA A 64 -3.39 26.35 27.26
C ALA A 64 -4.26 27.61 27.07
N ALA A 65 -3.70 28.81 27.32
CA ALA A 65 -4.41 30.08 27.13
C ALA A 65 -4.63 30.46 25.66
N TYR A 66 -3.71 30.09 24.76
CA TYR A 66 -3.85 30.29 23.30
C TYR A 66 -5.00 29.49 22.69
N LEU A 67 -5.40 28.39 23.36
CA LEU A 67 -6.40 27.42 22.91
C LEU A 67 -7.70 27.47 23.74
N ASP A 68 -7.77 28.31 24.78
CA ASP A 68 -8.93 28.44 25.67
C ASP A 68 -10.05 29.24 24.97
N PHE A 69 -11.16 28.57 24.66
CA PHE A 69 -12.34 29.17 24.01
C PHE A 69 -13.17 30.10 24.90
N SER A 70 -12.88 30.14 26.19
CA SER A 70 -13.70 30.87 27.16
C SER A 70 -13.15 32.27 27.48
N LYS A 71 -11.93 32.61 27.04
CA LYS A 71 -11.23 33.84 27.44
C LYS A 71 -10.42 34.49 26.30
N PRO A 72 -10.22 35.82 26.31
CA PRO A 72 -9.30 36.53 25.42
C PRO A 72 -7.85 36.05 25.61
N TYR A 73 -7.03 36.11 24.55
CA TYR A 73 -5.61 35.72 24.62
C TYR A 73 -4.72 36.95 24.83
N THR A 74 -3.96 36.93 25.93
CA THR A 74 -2.95 37.95 26.25
C THR A 74 -1.57 37.43 25.94
N TYR A 75 -0.76 38.17 25.18
CA TYR A 75 0.65 37.83 24.96
C TYR A 75 1.56 39.06 25.13
N ASN A 76 2.79 38.78 25.56
CA ASN A 76 3.86 39.75 25.63
C ASN A 76 5.05 39.23 24.82
N TRP A 77 5.13 39.64 23.55
CA TRP A 77 6.30 39.41 22.70
C TRP A 77 7.18 40.66 22.77
N ASN A 78 8.17 40.66 23.67
CA ASN A 78 9.18 41.73 23.84
C ASN A 78 8.63 43.16 23.93
N ASN A 79 7.43 43.36 24.49
CA ASN A 79 6.83 44.68 24.68
C ASN A 79 6.56 44.94 26.17
N THR A 80 6.83 46.14 26.67
CA THR A 80 6.66 46.45 28.10
C THR A 80 5.21 46.41 28.58
N GLN A 81 4.23 46.29 27.67
CA GLN A 81 2.81 46.11 27.97
C GLN A 81 2.20 44.90 27.24
N ALA A 82 1.42 44.11 27.97
CA ALA A 82 0.75 42.91 27.46
C ALA A 82 -0.45 43.28 26.56
N VAL A 83 -0.51 42.70 25.35
CA VAL A 83 -1.57 42.99 24.36
C VAL A 83 -2.69 41.95 24.48
N ASN A 84 -3.93 42.42 24.66
CA ASN A 84 -5.13 41.57 24.71
C ASN A 84 -5.76 41.44 23.31
N LYS A 85 -5.76 40.24 22.73
CA LYS A 85 -6.57 39.94 21.53
C LYS A 85 -7.94 39.41 21.93
N LYS A 86 -8.99 40.04 21.38
CA LYS A 86 -10.41 39.74 21.65
C LYS A 86 -10.80 38.29 21.31
N ASP A 87 -10.19 37.70 20.29
CA ASP A 87 -10.42 36.32 19.86
C ASP A 87 -9.05 35.61 19.66
N ASN A 88 -8.94 34.35 20.09
CA ASN A 88 -7.81 33.49 19.71
C ASN A 88 -8.03 32.89 18.30
N GLN A 89 -6.98 32.29 17.71
CA GLN A 89 -7.06 31.74 16.34
C GLN A 89 -8.11 30.63 16.21
N ALA A 90 -8.32 29.85 17.27
CA ALA A 90 -9.37 28.84 17.36
C ALA A 90 -10.77 29.43 17.22
N THR A 91 -11.03 30.53 17.93
CA THR A 91 -12.31 31.25 17.91
C THR A 91 -12.53 31.94 16.55
N THR A 92 -11.45 32.42 15.93
CA THR A 92 -11.49 33.01 14.58
C THR A 92 -11.88 31.95 13.54
N LEU A 93 -11.21 30.79 13.55
CA LEU A 93 -11.51 29.67 12.67
C LEU A 93 -12.93 29.14 12.88
N LEU A 94 -13.39 29.07 14.14
CA LEU A 94 -14.75 28.67 14.48
C LEU A 94 -15.79 29.63 13.91
N LYS A 95 -15.57 30.94 14.02
CA LYS A 95 -16.47 31.96 13.45
C LYS A 95 -16.54 31.88 11.92
N GLU A 96 -15.40 31.64 11.26
CA GLU A 96 -15.30 31.49 9.80
C GLU A 96 -16.03 30.23 9.30
N VAL A 97 -15.78 29.07 9.92
CA VAL A 97 -16.47 27.82 9.57
C VAL A 97 -17.96 27.89 9.91
N ALA A 98 -18.33 28.50 11.04
CA ALA A 98 -19.73 28.66 11.43
C ALA A 98 -20.53 29.53 10.45
N SER A 99 -19.89 30.52 9.83
CA SER A 99 -20.52 31.31 8.75
C SER A 99 -20.87 30.45 7.54
N THR A 100 -19.94 29.57 7.13
CA THR A 100 -20.13 28.64 6.01
C THR A 100 -21.23 27.63 6.30
N VAL A 101 -21.29 27.11 7.53
CA VAL A 101 -22.34 26.21 7.99
C VAL A 101 -23.70 26.91 7.94
N ARG A 102 -23.82 28.13 8.49
CA ARG A 102 -25.07 28.90 8.47
C ARG A 102 -25.55 29.18 7.05
N ASN A 103 -24.66 29.58 6.14
CA ASN A 103 -25.02 29.87 4.76
C ASN A 103 -25.47 28.61 4.02
N THR A 104 -24.78 27.48 4.24
CA THR A 104 -25.18 26.21 3.63
C THR A 104 -26.54 25.74 4.18
N LEU A 105 -26.77 25.91 5.48
CA LEU A 105 -28.05 25.58 6.10
C LEU A 105 -29.19 26.46 5.58
N GLY A 106 -28.95 27.76 5.43
CA GLY A 106 -29.94 28.71 4.89
C GLY A 106 -30.28 28.50 3.42
N GLY A 107 -29.39 27.86 2.64
CA GLY A 107 -29.64 27.46 1.25
C GLY A 107 -30.20 26.04 1.09
N THR A 108 -30.44 25.33 2.20
CA THR A 108 -30.97 23.97 2.19
C THR A 108 -32.48 23.99 2.45
N ASP A 109 -33.25 23.32 1.59
CA ASP A 109 -34.69 23.15 1.71
C ASP A 109 -35.09 21.66 1.64
N SER A 110 -36.39 21.37 1.62
CA SER A 110 -36.91 20.00 1.52
C SER A 110 -36.50 19.28 0.23
N ASN A 111 -36.12 20.01 -0.82
CA ASN A 111 -35.81 19.46 -2.14
C ASN A 111 -34.34 19.05 -2.27
N ASN A 112 -33.44 19.63 -1.47
CA ASN A 112 -31.99 19.38 -1.55
C ASN A 112 -31.37 18.92 -0.23
N ALA A 113 -32.17 18.62 0.80
CA ALA A 113 -31.71 18.15 2.11
C ALA A 113 -30.77 16.93 2.04
N ASN A 114 -30.99 16.00 1.11
CA ASN A 114 -30.12 14.83 0.91
C ASN A 114 -28.71 15.19 0.38
N GLN A 115 -28.52 16.41 -0.14
CA GLN A 115 -27.25 16.92 -0.64
C GLN A 115 -26.53 17.82 0.37
N PHE A 116 -27.15 18.13 1.51
CA PHE A 116 -26.61 19.05 2.52
C PHE A 116 -25.19 18.66 2.97
N GLY A 117 -24.98 17.39 3.35
CA GLY A 117 -23.69 16.92 3.85
C GLY A 117 -22.57 17.04 2.81
N LYS A 118 -22.85 16.73 1.53
CA LYS A 118 -21.90 16.87 0.43
C LYS A 118 -21.58 18.35 0.17
N THR A 119 -22.63 19.18 0.09
CA THR A 119 -22.54 20.63 -0.17
C THR A 119 -21.77 21.35 0.93
N LEU A 120 -22.06 21.03 2.20
CA LEU A 120 -21.35 21.60 3.34
C LEU A 120 -19.87 21.22 3.33
N SER A 121 -19.56 19.96 3.06
CA SER A 121 -18.17 19.49 2.98
C SER A 121 -17.39 20.22 1.89
N THR A 122 -17.98 20.37 0.70
CA THR A 122 -17.36 21.11 -0.41
C THR A 122 -17.18 22.59 -0.09
N ASN A 123 -18.18 23.24 0.49
CA ASN A 123 -18.11 24.66 0.83
C ASN A 123 -17.07 24.94 1.91
N VAL A 124 -17.01 24.11 2.96
CA VAL A 124 -16.00 24.23 4.02
C VAL A 124 -14.60 23.98 3.48
N ALA A 125 -14.42 22.98 2.61
CA ALA A 125 -13.14 22.72 1.96
C ALA A 125 -12.67 23.91 1.11
N ASN A 126 -13.56 24.49 0.31
CA ASN A 126 -13.26 25.65 -0.53
C ASN A 126 -12.91 26.90 0.28
N GLN A 127 -13.63 27.16 1.37
CA GLN A 127 -13.36 28.29 2.26
C GLN A 127 -11.98 28.16 2.92
N LEU A 128 -11.65 26.98 3.43
CA LEU A 128 -10.35 26.72 4.04
C LEU A 128 -9.21 26.79 3.01
N LYS A 129 -9.46 26.34 1.77
CA LYS A 129 -8.54 26.46 0.65
C LYS A 129 -8.24 27.92 0.32
N ASN A 130 -9.28 28.73 0.12
CA ASN A 130 -9.15 30.14 -0.21
C ASN A 130 -8.45 30.92 0.91
N LYS A 131 -8.75 30.60 2.18
CA LYS A 131 -8.09 31.21 3.33
C LYS A 131 -6.59 30.89 3.36
N ALA A 132 -6.22 29.64 3.18
CA ALA A 132 -4.82 29.23 3.14
C ALA A 132 -4.05 29.94 2.02
N ILE A 133 -4.62 29.97 0.80
CA ILE A 133 -4.04 30.68 -0.35
C ILE A 133 -3.83 32.16 -0.03
N SER A 134 -4.89 32.86 0.40
CA SER A 134 -4.80 34.29 0.71
C SER A 134 -3.79 34.62 1.82
N THR A 135 -3.64 33.72 2.79
CA THR A 135 -2.68 33.90 3.90
C THR A 135 -1.25 33.68 3.42
N THR A 136 -1.03 32.67 2.58
CA THR A 136 0.29 32.39 1.98
C THR A 136 0.70 33.48 0.99
N GLU A 137 -0.21 33.94 0.12
CA GLU A 137 0.01 35.06 -0.78
C GLU A 137 0.38 36.32 0.00
N GLY A 138 -0.38 36.66 1.05
CA GLY A 138 -0.08 37.79 1.93
C GLY A 138 1.32 37.69 2.53
N PHE A 139 1.68 36.55 3.12
CA PHE A 139 3.00 36.36 3.72
C PHE A 139 4.16 36.49 2.71
N ILE A 140 3.99 35.91 1.50
CA ILE A 140 5.00 36.01 0.46
C ILE A 140 5.12 37.45 -0.05
N ASN A 141 4.00 38.13 -0.27
CA ASN A 141 3.99 39.53 -0.69
C ASN A 141 4.67 40.43 0.36
N ASP A 142 4.36 40.24 1.65
CA ASP A 142 4.99 40.97 2.74
C ASP A 142 6.51 40.77 2.74
N LYS A 143 6.97 39.52 2.61
CA LYS A 143 8.42 39.20 2.61
C LYS A 143 9.13 39.65 1.34
N ALA A 144 8.50 39.52 0.17
CA ALA A 144 9.04 39.99 -1.09
C ALA A 144 9.19 41.52 -1.09
N ASN A 145 8.20 42.22 -0.55
CA ASN A 145 8.24 43.68 -0.41
C ASN A 145 9.25 44.13 0.64
N GLU A 146 9.37 43.44 1.77
CA GLU A 146 10.42 43.70 2.77
C GLU A 146 11.82 43.58 2.13
N TYR A 147 12.05 42.52 1.35
CA TYR A 147 13.32 42.30 0.66
C TYR A 147 13.57 43.33 -0.45
N ALA A 148 12.61 43.56 -1.36
CA ALA A 148 12.75 44.50 -2.46
C ALA A 148 13.03 45.92 -1.98
N ASN A 149 12.38 46.33 -0.89
CA ASN A 149 12.56 47.65 -0.29
C ASN A 149 13.83 47.77 0.57
N SER A 150 14.60 46.69 0.75
CA SER A 150 15.89 46.74 1.44
C SER A 150 17.08 47.09 0.53
N ILE A 151 16.89 47.05 -0.80
CA ILE A 151 17.97 47.14 -1.79
C ILE A 151 18.08 48.53 -2.45
N GLY A 152 17.19 49.49 -2.11
CA GLY A 152 17.28 50.87 -2.62
C GLY A 152 16.26 51.83 -2.02
N SER A 153 16.40 53.13 -2.28
CA SER A 153 15.53 54.20 -1.76
C SER A 153 14.15 54.29 -2.44
N GLY A 154 13.87 53.43 -3.43
CA GLY A 154 12.58 53.34 -4.10
C GLY A 154 11.66 52.31 -3.45
N ARG A 155 10.38 52.66 -3.27
CA ARG A 155 9.35 51.72 -2.79
C ARG A 155 8.86 50.85 -3.96
N SER A 156 9.22 49.57 -3.95
CA SER A 156 8.69 48.56 -4.85
C SER A 156 7.54 47.82 -4.17
N GLU A 157 6.46 47.59 -4.93
CA GLU A 157 5.32 46.77 -4.52
C GLU A 157 5.21 45.56 -5.44
N ILE A 158 5.36 44.38 -4.85
CA ILE A 158 5.25 43.05 -5.43
C ILE A 158 3.95 42.47 -4.90
N SER A 159 3.04 42.15 -5.81
CA SER A 159 1.77 41.49 -5.53
C SER A 159 1.68 40.20 -6.34
N ILE A 160 1.73 39.07 -5.65
CA ILE A 160 1.50 37.73 -6.18
C ILE A 160 0.06 37.34 -5.86
N TYR A 161 -0.66 36.92 -6.90
CA TYR A 161 -2.03 36.42 -6.82
C TYR A 161 -2.20 35.16 -7.67
N GLY A 162 -3.05 34.24 -7.24
CA GLY A 162 -3.42 33.07 -8.01
C GLY A 162 -2.42 31.92 -7.91
N ILE A 163 -1.84 31.68 -6.73
CA ILE A 163 -0.98 30.51 -6.51
C ILE A 163 -1.74 29.24 -6.91
N ASP A 164 -1.21 28.49 -7.90
CA ASP A 164 -1.89 27.32 -8.46
C ASP A 164 -2.16 26.28 -7.38
N SER A 165 -3.45 26.09 -7.18
CA SER A 165 -4.03 25.35 -6.10
C SER A 165 -3.94 23.83 -6.26
N GLN A 166 -3.52 23.29 -7.41
CA GLN A 166 -3.51 21.85 -7.63
C GLN A 166 -2.55 21.11 -6.69
N ALA A 167 -1.37 21.69 -6.42
CA ALA A 167 -0.42 21.13 -5.46
C ALA A 167 -0.98 21.19 -4.02
N LEU A 168 -1.62 22.30 -3.66
CA LEU A 168 -2.25 22.47 -2.35
C LEU A 168 -3.47 21.56 -2.16
N VAL A 169 -4.29 21.39 -3.19
CA VAL A 169 -5.45 20.48 -3.21
C VAL A 169 -4.98 19.04 -3.04
N THR A 170 -3.93 18.64 -3.75
CA THR A 170 -3.32 17.31 -3.60
C THR A 170 -2.82 17.09 -2.17
N ALA A 171 -2.11 18.05 -1.59
CA ALA A 171 -1.61 17.96 -0.22
C ALA A 171 -2.74 17.91 0.82
N VAL A 172 -3.78 18.74 0.64
CA VAL A 172 -4.96 18.75 1.52
C VAL A 172 -5.73 17.44 1.42
N ASN A 173 -5.97 16.94 0.21
CA ASN A 173 -6.67 15.67 -0.01
C ASN A 173 -5.91 14.50 0.59
N ALA A 174 -4.59 14.39 0.34
CA ALA A 174 -3.77 13.33 0.93
C ALA A 174 -3.82 13.35 2.46
N THR A 175 -3.75 14.55 3.05
CA THR A 175 -3.82 14.67 4.50
C THR A 175 -5.23 14.39 5.04
N VAL A 176 -6.29 14.67 4.25
CA VAL A 176 -7.66 14.31 4.59
C VAL A 176 -7.85 12.78 4.55
N THR A 177 -7.38 12.10 3.51
CA THR A 177 -7.51 10.64 3.44
C THR A 177 -6.75 9.96 4.60
N ALA A 178 -5.54 10.42 4.93
CA ALA A 178 -4.75 9.88 6.04
C ALA A 178 -5.46 9.99 7.39
N ALA A 179 -6.09 11.13 7.69
CA ALA A 179 -6.76 11.30 8.96
C ALA A 179 -8.15 10.61 9.02
N ALA A 180 -8.78 10.32 7.87
CA ALA A 180 -9.94 9.42 7.82
C ALA A 180 -9.53 8.00 8.24
N SER A 181 -8.44 7.48 7.66
CA SER A 181 -7.83 6.20 8.07
C SER A 181 -7.56 6.16 9.58
N SER A 182 -6.86 7.18 10.12
CA SER A 182 -6.55 7.23 11.56
C SER A 182 -7.79 7.30 12.45
N SER A 183 -8.88 7.90 11.97
CA SER A 183 -10.13 7.95 12.74
C SER A 183 -10.80 6.58 12.83
N VAL A 184 -10.82 5.81 11.74
CA VAL A 184 -11.38 4.44 11.73
C VAL A 184 -10.53 3.51 12.59
N LEU A 185 -9.21 3.58 12.49
CA LEU A 185 -8.30 2.78 13.32
C LEU A 185 -8.45 3.04 14.83
N ALA A 186 -8.71 4.30 15.21
CA ALA A 186 -8.99 4.63 16.61
C ALA A 186 -10.34 4.08 17.09
N ASP A 187 -11.33 4.03 16.20
CA ASP A 187 -12.65 3.47 16.50
C ASP A 187 -12.56 1.96 16.71
N ILE A 188 -11.95 1.23 15.76
CA ILE A 188 -11.71 -0.21 15.87
C ILE A 188 -10.93 -0.56 17.16
N GLY A 189 -9.88 0.20 17.46
CA GLY A 189 -9.09 -0.01 18.69
C GLY A 189 -9.85 0.33 19.97
N THR A 190 -10.93 1.13 19.89
CA THR A 190 -11.82 1.40 21.02
C THR A 190 -12.86 0.29 21.15
N ASP A 191 -13.48 -0.12 20.05
CA ASP A 191 -14.46 -1.21 20.01
C ASP A 191 -13.86 -2.51 20.56
N ALA A 192 -12.68 -2.90 20.07
CA ALA A 192 -11.99 -4.11 20.50
C ALA A 192 -11.64 -4.15 22.00
N ASN A 193 -11.53 -2.98 22.65
CA ASN A 193 -11.07 -2.84 24.02
C ASN A 193 -12.15 -2.31 24.97
N THR A 194 -13.40 -2.20 24.50
CA THR A 194 -14.56 -1.82 25.31
C THR A 194 -15.66 -2.87 25.17
N ALA A 195 -16.67 -2.86 26.05
CA ALA A 195 -17.84 -3.73 25.92
C ALA A 195 -18.82 -3.30 24.81
N SER A 196 -18.36 -2.46 23.87
CA SER A 196 -19.17 -1.93 22.78
C SER A 196 -19.08 -2.88 21.59
N THR A 197 -20.21 -3.13 20.93
CA THR A 197 -20.22 -3.87 19.67
C THR A 197 -19.70 -2.97 18.55
N SER A 198 -18.69 -3.42 17.81
CA SER A 198 -18.20 -2.66 16.66
C SER A 198 -19.29 -2.46 15.61
N ASP A 199 -19.45 -1.21 15.17
CA ASP A 199 -20.36 -0.80 14.10
C ASP A 199 -19.62 -0.39 12.82
N THR A 200 -18.30 -0.66 12.74
CA THR A 200 -17.44 -0.39 11.59
C THR A 200 -18.07 -0.91 10.29
N THR A 201 -18.16 -0.06 9.27
CA THR A 201 -18.80 -0.34 7.98
C THR A 201 -17.79 -0.65 6.86
N ILE A 202 -18.29 -1.18 5.73
CA ILE A 202 -17.50 -1.39 4.50
C ILE A 202 -16.75 -0.12 4.08
N ALA A 203 -17.42 1.03 4.12
CA ALA A 203 -16.85 2.31 3.71
C ALA A 203 -15.72 2.77 4.64
N GLU A 204 -15.79 2.41 5.93
CA GLU A 204 -14.76 2.73 6.91
C GLU A 204 -13.54 1.82 6.75
N PHE A 205 -13.73 0.51 6.55
CA PHE A 205 -12.63 -0.38 6.16
C PHE A 205 -11.95 0.08 4.87
N GLY A 206 -12.72 0.47 3.86
CA GLY A 206 -12.20 1.02 2.60
C GLY A 206 -11.46 2.36 2.73
N ALA A 207 -11.60 3.06 3.86
CA ALA A 207 -10.90 4.32 4.14
C ALA A 207 -9.55 4.12 4.87
N ILE A 208 -9.24 2.90 5.34
CA ILE A 208 -7.98 2.60 6.02
C ILE A 208 -6.82 2.66 5.02
N LEU A 209 -5.74 3.29 5.47
CA LEU A 209 -4.48 3.44 4.75
C LEU A 209 -3.31 2.90 5.60
N PRO A 210 -2.36 2.15 4.99
CA PRO A 210 -2.40 1.63 3.62
C PRO A 210 -3.63 0.76 3.33
N ALA A 211 -4.06 0.73 2.06
CA ALA A 211 -5.30 0.04 1.66
C ALA A 211 -5.27 -1.43 2.08
N LEU A 212 -6.38 -1.90 2.67
CA LEU A 212 -6.53 -3.29 3.07
C LEU A 212 -6.70 -4.19 1.84
N THR A 213 -6.13 -5.39 1.91
CA THR A 213 -6.17 -6.38 0.83
C THR A 213 -6.96 -7.60 1.26
N GLY A 214 -7.59 -8.28 0.28
CA GLY A 214 -8.38 -9.49 0.53
C GLY A 214 -9.65 -9.25 1.34
N PHE A 215 -10.09 -7.99 1.46
CA PHE A 215 -11.36 -7.63 2.10
C PHE A 215 -12.55 -8.10 1.26
N VAL A 216 -13.54 -8.71 1.90
CA VAL A 216 -14.72 -9.27 1.23
C VAL A 216 -15.96 -8.67 1.89
N ASP A 217 -16.71 -7.86 1.15
CA ASP A 217 -17.88 -7.13 1.68
C ASP A 217 -18.91 -8.04 2.35
N ALA A 218 -19.09 -9.26 1.82
CA ALA A 218 -20.01 -10.26 2.38
C ALA A 218 -19.63 -10.74 3.80
N ASN A 219 -18.37 -10.55 4.23
CA ASN A 219 -17.85 -11.01 5.51
C ASN A 219 -17.85 -9.91 6.58
N LEU A 220 -18.50 -8.77 6.35
CA LEU A 220 -18.58 -7.66 7.30
C LEU A 220 -18.96 -8.10 8.71
N ALA A 221 -20.00 -8.92 8.83
CA ALA A 221 -20.47 -9.41 10.13
C ALA A 221 -19.41 -10.24 10.87
N ALA A 222 -18.61 -11.01 10.12
CA ALA A 222 -17.52 -11.81 10.69
C ALA A 222 -16.34 -10.92 11.13
N TYR A 223 -16.02 -9.83 10.41
CA TYR A 223 -15.01 -8.86 10.86
C TYR A 223 -15.44 -8.15 12.15
N GLN A 224 -16.69 -7.70 12.23
CA GLN A 224 -17.23 -7.07 13.43
C GLN A 224 -17.24 -8.03 14.61
N ALA A 225 -17.65 -9.28 14.41
CA ALA A 225 -17.57 -10.32 15.45
C ALA A 225 -16.13 -10.54 15.90
N TYR A 226 -15.17 -10.64 14.97
CA TYR A 226 -13.75 -10.81 15.32
C TYR A 226 -13.24 -9.66 16.20
N ILE A 227 -13.57 -8.40 15.87
CA ILE A 227 -13.18 -7.22 16.66
C ILE A 227 -13.70 -7.34 18.10
N ASN A 228 -14.95 -7.77 18.28
CA ASN A 228 -15.58 -7.88 19.59
C ASN A 228 -15.10 -9.10 20.40
N ASP A 229 -14.89 -10.23 19.73
CA ASP A 229 -14.63 -11.53 20.37
C ASP A 229 -13.14 -11.74 20.73
N ASN A 230 -12.25 -10.85 20.29
CA ASN A 230 -10.80 -10.96 20.49
C ASN A 230 -10.22 -9.74 21.25
N PRO A 231 -10.68 -9.47 22.48
CA PRO A 231 -10.20 -8.32 23.25
C PRO A 231 -8.68 -8.38 23.47
N GLY A 232 -8.01 -7.24 23.30
CA GLY A 232 -6.55 -7.14 23.39
C GLY A 232 -5.77 -7.56 22.13
N SER A 233 -6.44 -8.02 21.07
CA SER A 233 -5.79 -8.29 19.77
C SER A 233 -5.54 -7.03 18.93
N PHE A 234 -6.07 -5.88 19.36
CA PHE A 234 -5.90 -4.59 18.72
C PHE A 234 -5.31 -3.60 19.71
N SER A 235 -4.33 -2.84 19.24
CA SER A 235 -3.83 -1.65 19.94
C SER A 235 -4.93 -0.59 20.07
N SER A 236 -4.73 0.41 20.93
CA SER A 236 -5.64 1.56 21.04
C SER A 236 -4.84 2.86 20.86
N PRO A 237 -4.82 3.47 19.65
CA PRO A 237 -5.55 3.09 18.42
C PRO A 237 -5.06 1.79 17.80
N ALA A 238 -5.91 1.11 17.02
CA ALA A 238 -5.50 -0.06 16.26
C ALA A 238 -4.50 0.32 15.16
N THR A 239 -3.73 -0.64 14.68
CA THR A 239 -2.85 -0.47 13.52
C THR A 239 -3.47 -1.09 12.27
N GLN A 240 -3.08 -0.60 11.10
CA GLN A 240 -3.52 -1.18 9.83
C GLN A 240 -3.12 -2.67 9.72
N ALA A 241 -1.95 -3.04 10.25
CA ALA A 241 -1.46 -4.41 10.24
C ALA A 241 -2.33 -5.35 11.09
N GLU A 242 -2.78 -4.90 12.27
CA GLU A 242 -3.71 -5.66 13.11
C GLU A 242 -5.05 -5.90 12.40
N VAL A 243 -5.59 -4.86 11.74
CA VAL A 243 -6.82 -4.98 10.95
C VAL A 243 -6.62 -5.92 9.75
N GLN A 244 -5.48 -5.84 9.07
CA GLN A 244 -5.14 -6.74 7.97
C GLN A 244 -5.00 -8.20 8.44
N ALA A 245 -4.46 -8.43 9.63
CA ALA A 245 -4.34 -9.75 10.24
C ALA A 245 -5.72 -10.35 10.54
N MET A 246 -6.64 -9.55 11.09
CA MET A 246 -8.04 -9.97 11.31
C MET A 246 -8.75 -10.32 10.00
N ILE A 247 -8.62 -9.51 8.94
CA ILE A 247 -9.19 -9.83 7.62
C ILE A 247 -8.63 -11.15 7.09
N THR A 248 -7.34 -11.40 7.29
CA THR A 248 -6.67 -12.64 6.86
C THR A 248 -7.17 -13.85 7.64
N ALA A 249 -7.39 -13.69 8.95
CA ALA A 249 -7.92 -14.75 9.80
C ALA A 249 -9.37 -15.12 9.44
N VAL A 250 -10.21 -14.12 9.15
CA VAL A 250 -11.61 -14.32 8.77
C VAL A 250 -11.74 -14.83 7.33
N ASN A 251 -10.83 -14.43 6.43
CA ASN A 251 -10.80 -14.87 5.04
C ASN A 251 -9.56 -15.73 4.78
N PRO A 252 -9.47 -16.96 5.35
CA PRO A 252 -8.33 -17.81 5.10
C PRO A 252 -8.24 -18.10 3.61
N PHE A 253 -7.02 -18.06 3.08
CA PHE A 253 -6.78 -18.41 1.68
C PHE A 253 -7.18 -19.87 1.43
N VAL A 254 -8.04 -20.08 0.44
CA VAL A 254 -8.43 -21.41 -0.02
C VAL A 254 -7.60 -21.74 -1.25
N ALA A 255 -6.77 -22.77 -1.14
CA ALA A 255 -5.95 -23.23 -2.26
C ALA A 255 -6.83 -23.75 -3.41
N GLU A 256 -6.66 -23.16 -4.58
CA GLU A 256 -7.28 -23.59 -5.83
C GLU A 256 -6.53 -24.80 -6.39
N THR A 257 -7.23 -25.64 -7.14
CA THR A 257 -6.64 -26.75 -7.90
C THR A 257 -6.44 -26.33 -9.35
N VAL A 258 -5.22 -26.45 -9.86
CA VAL A 258 -4.84 -26.11 -11.23
C VAL A 258 -4.40 -27.38 -11.96
N MET A 259 -5.17 -27.79 -12.96
CA MET A 259 -4.79 -28.90 -13.85
C MET A 259 -3.96 -28.37 -15.01
N PHE A 260 -2.73 -28.86 -15.16
CA PHE A 260 -1.84 -28.41 -16.23
C PHE A 260 -0.96 -29.54 -16.72
N LYS A 261 -0.99 -29.80 -18.04
CA LYS A 261 -0.19 -30.83 -18.73
C LYS A 261 -0.21 -32.19 -18.02
N GLY A 262 -1.40 -32.64 -17.62
CA GLY A 262 -1.61 -33.92 -16.93
C GLY A 262 -1.20 -33.96 -15.44
N SER A 263 -0.71 -32.86 -14.90
CA SER A 263 -0.37 -32.71 -13.48
C SER A 263 -1.41 -31.87 -12.74
N THR A 264 -1.59 -32.18 -11.46
CA THR A 264 -2.48 -31.44 -10.55
C THR A 264 -1.66 -30.63 -9.57
N TYR A 265 -1.66 -29.31 -9.76
CA TYR A 265 -1.04 -28.34 -8.87
C TYR A 265 -2.08 -27.78 -7.90
N LYS A 266 -1.60 -27.28 -6.76
CA LYS A 266 -2.37 -26.37 -5.92
C LYS A 266 -1.74 -24.99 -5.94
N THR A 267 -2.51 -23.99 -5.57
CA THR A 267 -1.99 -22.63 -5.35
C THR A 267 -1.60 -22.40 -3.89
N VAL A 268 -0.59 -21.57 -3.65
CA VAL A 268 -0.22 -21.03 -2.34
C VAL A 268 -0.18 -19.51 -2.41
N LYS A 269 -0.54 -18.84 -1.32
CA LYS A 269 -0.53 -17.38 -1.23
C LYS A 269 0.73 -16.92 -0.50
N SER A 270 1.43 -15.95 -1.06
CA SER A 270 2.55 -15.30 -0.39
C SER A 270 2.07 -14.55 0.86
N PRO A 271 2.72 -14.73 2.02
CA PRO A 271 2.48 -13.92 3.20
C PRO A 271 3.03 -12.49 3.07
N ASP A 272 4.01 -12.26 2.18
CA ASP A 272 4.68 -10.96 2.01
C ASP A 272 3.99 -10.08 0.97
N THR A 273 3.62 -10.65 -0.19
CA THR A 273 3.10 -9.90 -1.34
C THR A 273 1.62 -10.13 -1.61
N ASN A 274 0.98 -11.08 -0.91
CA ASN A 274 -0.36 -11.59 -1.21
C ASN A 274 -0.53 -12.20 -2.61
N ARG A 275 0.55 -12.32 -3.41
CA ARG A 275 0.50 -12.95 -4.73
C ARG A 275 0.32 -14.45 -4.63
N ILE A 276 -0.25 -15.02 -5.67
CA ILE A 276 -0.50 -16.45 -5.73
C ILE A 276 0.58 -17.12 -6.58
N TRP A 277 1.11 -18.21 -6.05
CA TRP A 277 2.08 -19.08 -6.70
C TRP A 277 1.44 -20.47 -6.84
N LEU A 278 1.92 -21.33 -7.73
CA LEU A 278 1.61 -22.76 -7.54
C LEU A 278 2.34 -23.27 -6.27
N ASP A 279 2.18 -24.53 -5.92
CA ASP A 279 2.75 -25.15 -4.71
C ASP A 279 4.13 -25.83 -4.87
N ARG A 280 4.59 -26.08 -6.11
CA ARG A 280 5.89 -26.71 -6.46
C ARG A 280 6.49 -26.26 -7.81
N ASN A 281 7.78 -26.54 -8.06
CA ASN A 281 8.44 -26.29 -9.35
C ASN A 281 7.66 -26.90 -10.52
N LEU A 282 7.69 -26.25 -11.68
CA LEU A 282 6.97 -26.70 -12.87
C LEU A 282 7.52 -28.06 -13.36
N GLY A 283 6.63 -29.03 -13.54
CA GLY A 283 6.97 -30.41 -13.93
C GLY A 283 7.22 -31.35 -12.74
N ALA A 284 7.13 -30.87 -11.50
CA ALA A 284 7.24 -31.70 -10.31
C ALA A 284 5.98 -32.51 -10.05
N THR A 285 6.12 -33.75 -9.58
CA THR A 285 4.99 -34.66 -9.34
C THR A 285 4.33 -34.45 -7.97
N GLN A 286 5.06 -33.88 -7.00
CA GLN A 286 4.58 -33.61 -5.65
C GLN A 286 5.16 -32.32 -5.06
N VAL A 287 4.50 -31.79 -4.03
CA VAL A 287 5.08 -30.75 -3.16
C VAL A 287 6.23 -31.36 -2.37
N CYS A 288 7.32 -30.62 -2.19
CA CYS A 288 8.51 -31.11 -1.51
C CYS A 288 8.23 -31.57 -0.08
N ALA A 289 8.55 -32.83 0.21
CA ALA A 289 8.58 -33.37 1.57
C ALA A 289 9.87 -32.99 2.32
N SER A 290 10.98 -32.85 1.59
CA SER A 290 12.28 -32.32 2.06
C SER A 290 12.91 -31.49 0.95
N SER A 291 13.98 -30.73 1.27
CA SER A 291 14.72 -29.97 0.25
C SER A 291 15.34 -30.88 -0.82
N THR A 292 15.64 -32.14 -0.48
CA THR A 292 16.27 -33.14 -1.33
C THR A 292 15.29 -34.13 -1.99
N ASP A 293 13.98 -33.84 -1.91
CA ASP A 293 12.94 -34.67 -2.51
C ASP A 293 12.97 -34.57 -4.04
N SER A 294 13.60 -35.55 -4.68
CA SER A 294 13.76 -35.57 -6.14
C SER A 294 12.44 -35.51 -6.93
N ALA A 295 11.31 -35.97 -6.35
CA ALA A 295 10.01 -35.93 -7.00
C ALA A 295 9.44 -34.50 -7.08
N CYS A 296 9.96 -33.57 -6.26
CA CYS A 296 9.51 -32.19 -6.22
C CYS A 296 10.40 -31.22 -7.03
N TYR A 297 11.52 -31.69 -7.57
CA TYR A 297 12.51 -30.83 -8.24
C TYR A 297 12.00 -30.17 -9.53
N GLY A 298 11.09 -30.84 -10.24
CA GLY A 298 10.56 -30.37 -11.51
C GLY A 298 11.55 -30.45 -12.67
N ASN A 299 11.17 -29.83 -13.79
CA ASN A 299 11.93 -29.84 -15.04
C ASN A 299 13.00 -28.72 -15.08
N LEU A 300 13.91 -28.80 -16.06
CA LEU A 300 15.04 -27.90 -16.22
C LEU A 300 15.03 -27.22 -17.60
N TYR A 301 14.49 -26.00 -17.66
CA TYR A 301 14.22 -25.26 -18.89
C TYR A 301 15.43 -24.43 -19.32
N GLN A 302 15.66 -24.35 -20.63
CA GLN A 302 16.58 -23.37 -21.21
C GLN A 302 15.90 -22.01 -21.34
N TRP A 303 16.63 -20.94 -21.04
CA TRP A 303 16.01 -19.64 -20.77
C TRP A 303 15.25 -19.08 -21.99
N GLY A 304 13.98 -18.77 -21.80
CA GLY A 304 13.07 -18.27 -22.82
C GLY A 304 12.53 -19.31 -23.81
N ARG A 305 12.81 -20.62 -23.63
CA ARG A 305 12.36 -21.69 -24.55
C ARG A 305 11.02 -22.28 -24.09
N ASN A 306 10.20 -22.74 -25.03
CA ASN A 306 9.02 -23.54 -24.73
C ASN A 306 9.38 -24.95 -24.26
N ASP A 307 8.44 -25.67 -23.64
CA ASP A 307 8.62 -27.03 -23.15
C ASP A 307 8.44 -28.08 -24.25
N ASP A 308 9.29 -28.01 -25.27
CA ASP A 308 9.30 -28.96 -26.38
C ASP A 308 9.87 -30.35 -26.00
N GLY A 309 10.06 -30.66 -24.72
CA GLY A 309 10.61 -31.92 -24.23
C GLY A 309 12.11 -31.84 -23.88
N HIS A 310 12.78 -30.73 -24.21
CA HIS A 310 14.18 -30.53 -23.81
C HIS A 310 14.34 -30.42 -22.29
N GLU A 311 13.33 -29.93 -21.60
CA GLU A 311 13.31 -29.62 -20.18
C GLU A 311 13.35 -30.86 -19.29
N SER A 312 13.02 -32.03 -19.85
CA SER A 312 13.20 -33.29 -19.17
C SER A 312 14.67 -33.47 -18.76
N ARG A 313 14.88 -33.86 -17.51
CA ARG A 313 16.20 -34.13 -16.92
C ARG A 313 16.97 -35.23 -17.66
N THR A 314 16.27 -36.06 -18.44
CA THR A 314 16.81 -37.18 -19.20
C THR A 314 16.73 -37.01 -20.72
N SER A 315 16.32 -35.84 -21.22
CA SER A 315 16.22 -35.61 -22.66
C SER A 315 17.58 -35.76 -23.36
N GLY A 316 17.58 -36.11 -24.64
CA GLY A 316 18.82 -36.14 -25.44
C GLY A 316 19.45 -34.75 -25.57
N ILE A 317 20.73 -34.71 -25.95
CA ILE A 317 21.46 -33.46 -26.20
C ILE A 317 21.71 -33.24 -27.70
N THR A 318 21.94 -31.98 -28.09
CA THR A 318 22.44 -31.60 -29.42
C THR A 318 23.33 -30.36 -29.32
N ALA A 319 24.38 -30.28 -30.13
CA ALA A 319 25.22 -29.09 -30.23
C ALA A 319 24.75 -28.09 -31.31
N THR A 320 23.72 -28.46 -32.08
CA THR A 320 23.15 -27.58 -33.12
C THR A 320 22.27 -26.51 -32.47
N LEU A 321 22.68 -25.25 -32.58
CA LEU A 321 21.88 -24.11 -32.09
C LEU A 321 20.57 -23.98 -32.85
N ALA A 322 19.52 -23.58 -32.14
CA ALA A 322 18.28 -23.17 -32.78
C ALA A 322 18.45 -21.82 -33.48
N THR A 323 17.69 -21.60 -34.56
CA THR A 323 17.67 -20.32 -35.30
C THR A 323 16.48 -19.44 -34.94
N THR A 324 15.59 -19.92 -34.08
CA THR A 324 14.40 -19.21 -33.57
C THR A 324 14.30 -19.37 -32.05
N ILE A 325 13.35 -18.67 -31.43
CA ILE A 325 13.05 -18.81 -29.99
C ILE A 325 11.97 -19.88 -29.70
N THR A 326 11.33 -20.43 -30.73
CA THR A 326 10.28 -21.46 -30.64
C THR A 326 10.70 -22.74 -31.38
N PRO A 327 11.88 -23.32 -31.10
CA PRO A 327 12.29 -24.56 -31.75
C PRO A 327 11.42 -25.73 -31.25
N ALA A 328 11.23 -26.74 -32.11
CA ALA A 328 10.62 -28.03 -31.77
C ALA A 328 11.62 -29.16 -32.02
N ILE A 329 12.71 -29.16 -31.24
CA ILE A 329 13.87 -30.07 -31.42
C ILE A 329 13.84 -31.20 -30.38
N ASN A 330 13.15 -31.00 -29.24
CA ASN A 330 12.95 -31.97 -28.17
C ASN A 330 14.27 -32.48 -27.55
N LYS A 331 15.36 -31.73 -27.73
CA LYS A 331 16.68 -31.98 -27.17
C LYS A 331 17.21 -30.75 -26.47
N PHE A 332 17.94 -30.99 -25.39
CA PHE A 332 18.72 -29.97 -24.71
C PHE A 332 19.86 -29.51 -25.61
N ILE A 333 20.05 -28.19 -25.76
CA ILE A 333 21.04 -27.66 -26.68
C ILE A 333 22.27 -27.30 -25.87
N THR A 334 23.37 -27.99 -26.13
CA THR A 334 24.64 -27.72 -25.46
C THR A 334 25.44 -26.68 -26.22
N SER A 335 25.89 -25.63 -25.53
CA SER A 335 26.67 -24.55 -26.12
C SER A 335 27.53 -23.83 -25.07
N SER A 336 28.36 -22.88 -25.52
CA SER A 336 29.17 -22.06 -24.63
C SER A 336 28.39 -20.97 -23.90
N SER A 337 27.21 -20.54 -24.41
CA SER A 337 26.48 -19.38 -23.85
C SER A 337 24.95 -19.41 -24.07
N ASP A 338 24.48 -19.45 -25.32
CA ASP A 338 23.06 -19.42 -25.67
C ASP A 338 22.68 -20.63 -26.53
N TRP A 339 21.45 -21.09 -26.40
CA TRP A 339 20.92 -22.25 -27.13
C TRP A 339 20.34 -21.87 -28.50
N SER A 340 20.18 -20.58 -28.78
CA SER A 340 19.70 -20.08 -30.06
C SER A 340 20.52 -18.88 -30.53
N THR A 341 20.60 -18.73 -31.85
CA THR A 341 21.18 -17.55 -32.51
C THR A 341 20.20 -16.37 -32.58
N ALA A 342 18.94 -16.56 -32.16
CA ALA A 342 17.91 -15.54 -32.15
C ALA A 342 17.79 -14.83 -30.79
N ASP A 343 17.34 -13.58 -30.84
CA ASP A 343 17.05 -12.72 -29.69
C ASP A 343 18.24 -12.54 -28.74
N SER A 344 19.34 -11.96 -29.24
CA SER A 344 20.54 -11.69 -28.44
C SER A 344 20.26 -10.80 -27.22
N THR A 345 19.24 -9.93 -27.28
CA THR A 345 18.84 -9.06 -26.16
C THR A 345 18.00 -9.75 -25.10
N GLY A 346 17.28 -10.82 -25.46
CA GLY A 346 16.34 -11.52 -24.59
C GLY A 346 14.96 -10.88 -24.48
N SER A 347 14.70 -9.74 -25.14
CA SER A 347 13.41 -9.04 -25.03
C SER A 347 12.25 -9.89 -25.54
N SER A 348 12.45 -10.61 -26.64
CA SER A 348 11.38 -11.45 -27.21
C SER A 348 11.10 -12.65 -26.30
N ARG A 349 12.13 -13.23 -25.69
CA ARG A 349 12.03 -14.34 -24.74
C ARG A 349 11.36 -13.92 -23.42
N THR A 350 11.66 -12.73 -22.90
CA THR A 350 10.96 -12.16 -21.74
C THR A 350 9.46 -12.10 -21.98
N SER A 351 9.04 -11.58 -23.14
CA SER A 351 7.63 -11.51 -23.53
C SER A 351 7.04 -12.89 -23.82
N ALA A 352 7.83 -13.82 -24.37
CA ALA A 352 7.35 -15.16 -24.69
C ALA A 352 7.03 -16.01 -23.46
N TRP A 353 7.67 -15.75 -22.31
CA TRP A 353 7.42 -16.41 -21.03
C TRP A 353 6.35 -15.72 -20.15
N ALA A 354 5.68 -14.68 -20.66
CA ALA A 354 4.48 -14.12 -20.06
C ALA A 354 3.25 -14.99 -20.33
N ASP A 355 2.17 -14.81 -19.54
CA ASP A 355 0.89 -15.49 -19.78
C ASP A 355 0.39 -15.16 -21.19
N GLY A 356 0.03 -16.21 -21.94
CA GLY A 356 -0.37 -16.11 -23.35
C GLY A 356 0.78 -15.79 -24.33
N GLY A 357 2.02 -15.76 -23.86
CA GLY A 357 3.21 -15.58 -24.69
C GLY A 357 3.52 -16.79 -25.59
N ALA A 358 4.37 -16.57 -26.61
CA ALA A 358 4.69 -17.59 -27.61
C ALA A 358 5.37 -18.85 -27.03
N ASN A 359 5.99 -18.74 -25.85
CA ASN A 359 6.63 -19.84 -25.12
C ASN A 359 6.05 -19.92 -23.70
N ASP A 360 4.76 -19.68 -23.53
CA ASP A 360 4.13 -19.76 -22.23
C ASP A 360 4.15 -21.21 -21.71
N ILE A 361 5.05 -21.45 -20.76
CA ILE A 361 5.25 -22.75 -20.14
C ILE A 361 4.40 -22.92 -18.88
N CYS A 362 3.78 -21.86 -18.37
CA CYS A 362 2.98 -21.89 -17.16
C CYS A 362 1.49 -22.17 -17.49
N PRO A 363 0.67 -22.55 -16.50
CA PRO A 363 -0.78 -22.64 -16.69
C PRO A 363 -1.38 -21.28 -17.07
N ALA A 364 -2.46 -21.27 -17.83
CA ALA A 364 -3.15 -20.02 -18.19
C ALA A 364 -3.47 -19.17 -16.95
N GLY A 365 -3.20 -17.87 -17.02
CA GLY A 365 -3.27 -16.93 -15.91
C GLY A 365 -2.04 -16.93 -15.00
N PHE A 366 -1.00 -17.71 -15.31
CA PHE A 366 0.28 -17.72 -14.61
C PHE A 366 1.41 -17.49 -15.60
N SER A 367 2.50 -16.88 -15.13
CA SER A 367 3.71 -16.67 -15.91
C SER A 367 4.97 -17.09 -15.15
N VAL A 368 6.10 -17.15 -15.85
CA VAL A 368 7.41 -17.20 -15.20
C VAL A 368 7.65 -15.85 -14.52
N PRO A 369 7.99 -15.78 -13.23
CA PRO A 369 8.12 -14.54 -12.50
C PRO A 369 9.27 -13.71 -13.05
N THR A 370 9.14 -12.39 -12.97
CA THR A 370 10.25 -11.46 -13.10
C THR A 370 11.19 -11.56 -11.90
N GLU A 371 12.42 -11.05 -12.04
CA GLU A 371 13.38 -10.94 -10.93
C GLU A 371 12.78 -10.19 -9.74
N ALA A 372 12.02 -9.11 -9.97
CA ALA A 372 11.40 -8.34 -8.90
C ALA A 372 10.32 -9.14 -8.14
N GLU A 373 9.47 -9.87 -8.86
CA GLU A 373 8.41 -10.69 -8.26
C GLU A 373 9.00 -11.84 -7.44
N LEU A 374 10.01 -12.53 -7.98
CA LEU A 374 10.68 -13.59 -7.26
C LEU A 374 11.50 -13.06 -6.08
N THR A 375 12.12 -11.88 -6.19
CA THR A 375 12.84 -11.23 -5.08
C THR A 375 11.91 -10.92 -3.91
N ALA A 376 10.73 -10.35 -4.18
CA ALA A 376 9.79 -9.93 -3.13
C ALA A 376 9.30 -11.08 -2.24
N ASP A 377 9.31 -12.32 -2.78
CA ASP A 377 8.89 -13.54 -2.08
C ASP A 377 10.05 -14.50 -1.75
N THR A 378 11.31 -14.05 -1.91
CA THR A 378 12.51 -14.82 -1.55
C THR A 378 13.55 -13.97 -0.82
N ALA A 379 14.58 -13.47 -1.51
CA ALA A 379 15.70 -12.74 -0.92
C ALA A 379 15.34 -11.34 -0.38
N GLY A 380 14.13 -10.85 -0.66
CA GLY A 380 13.56 -9.62 -0.10
C GLY A 380 12.32 -9.86 0.76
N ALA A 381 12.01 -11.13 1.08
CA ALA A 381 10.85 -11.48 1.90
C ALA A 381 11.06 -11.06 3.36
N THR A 382 9.99 -10.62 4.01
CA THR A 382 10.02 -10.18 5.41
C THR A 382 9.53 -11.26 6.39
N THR A 383 8.72 -12.21 5.89
CA THR A 383 8.18 -13.31 6.70
C THR A 383 9.18 -14.44 6.88
N THR A 384 9.91 -14.82 5.82
CA THR A 384 11.02 -15.77 5.87
C THR A 384 12.06 -15.31 4.88
N ASP A 385 13.09 -14.61 5.38
CA ASP A 385 14.20 -14.15 4.56
C ASP A 385 14.99 -15.35 4.01
N VAL A 386 15.01 -15.50 2.69
CA VAL A 386 15.68 -16.62 2.01
C VAL A 386 17.13 -16.26 1.76
N ILE A 387 18.01 -16.71 2.66
CA ILE A 387 19.45 -16.41 2.64
C ILE A 387 20.32 -17.63 2.31
N ASN A 388 19.73 -18.83 2.34
CA ASN A 388 20.40 -20.10 2.05
C ASN A 388 19.38 -21.22 1.71
N SER A 389 19.89 -22.40 1.33
CA SER A 389 19.06 -23.53 0.92
C SER A 389 18.13 -24.06 2.04
N ALA A 390 18.51 -23.92 3.31
CA ALA A 390 17.67 -24.29 4.44
C ALA A 390 16.45 -23.35 4.56
N THR A 391 16.68 -22.04 4.52
CA THR A 391 15.62 -21.02 4.58
C THR A 391 14.74 -21.04 3.32
N ALA A 392 15.32 -21.37 2.16
CA ALA A 392 14.58 -21.58 0.92
C ALA A 392 13.53 -22.69 1.04
N PHE A 393 13.89 -23.82 1.68
CA PHE A 393 12.95 -24.91 1.92
C PHE A 393 11.95 -24.62 3.06
N SER A 394 12.34 -23.87 4.09
CA SER A 394 11.41 -23.51 5.16
C SER A 394 10.42 -22.40 4.77
N SER A 395 10.68 -21.67 3.68
CA SER A 395 9.78 -20.66 3.14
C SER A 395 8.43 -21.25 2.71
N PHE A 396 7.42 -20.38 2.50
CA PHE A 396 6.11 -20.80 2.02
C PHE A 396 6.15 -21.48 0.63
N LEU A 397 7.20 -21.22 -0.16
CA LEU A 397 7.42 -21.82 -1.48
C LEU A 397 8.07 -23.21 -1.42
N LYS A 398 8.66 -23.60 -0.27
CA LYS A 398 9.37 -24.88 -0.07
C LYS A 398 10.35 -25.22 -1.20
N ILE A 399 11.22 -24.28 -1.54
CA ILE A 399 12.07 -24.36 -2.72
C ILE A 399 13.13 -25.47 -2.55
N PRO A 400 13.20 -26.47 -3.45
CA PRO A 400 14.14 -27.57 -3.32
C PRO A 400 15.51 -27.29 -3.96
N VAL A 401 16.53 -28.03 -3.51
CA VAL A 401 17.88 -28.02 -4.06
C VAL A 401 17.97 -28.87 -5.34
N ALA A 402 17.27 -28.42 -6.36
CA ALA A 402 17.03 -29.16 -7.61
C ALA A 402 18.24 -29.23 -8.55
N GLY A 403 19.31 -28.48 -8.27
CA GLY A 403 20.49 -28.35 -9.13
C GLY A 403 20.16 -27.74 -10.50
N TYR A 404 21.06 -27.94 -11.47
CA TYR A 404 20.88 -27.48 -12.85
C TYR A 404 21.37 -28.50 -13.88
N ARG A 405 21.05 -28.23 -15.14
CA ARG A 405 21.58 -28.93 -16.31
C ARG A 405 22.64 -28.09 -17.01
N TYR A 406 23.86 -28.61 -17.07
CA TYR A 406 25.04 -27.86 -17.47
C TYR A 406 25.06 -27.61 -18.97
N ARG A 407 25.20 -26.34 -19.36
CA ARG A 407 25.16 -25.91 -20.77
C ARG A 407 26.19 -26.60 -21.68
N ALA A 408 27.36 -27.00 -21.16
CA ALA A 408 28.44 -27.47 -22.03
C ALA A 408 28.30 -28.93 -22.45
N ASN A 409 27.68 -29.77 -21.63
CA ASN A 409 27.61 -31.22 -21.85
C ASN A 409 26.26 -31.84 -21.47
N GLY A 410 25.30 -31.06 -20.95
CA GLY A 410 23.99 -31.52 -20.54
C GLY A 410 23.95 -32.37 -19.27
N ALA A 411 25.04 -32.44 -18.50
CA ALA A 411 25.09 -33.15 -17.23
C ALA A 411 24.25 -32.45 -16.16
N LEU A 412 23.75 -33.21 -15.19
CA LEU A 412 23.07 -32.65 -14.01
C LEU A 412 24.11 -32.40 -12.92
N ASN A 413 24.19 -31.16 -12.45
CA ASN A 413 25.12 -30.74 -11.41
C ASN A 413 24.35 -30.18 -10.20
N ASP A 414 25.00 -30.24 -9.04
CA ASP A 414 24.55 -29.65 -7.76
C ASP A 414 23.16 -30.10 -7.29
N VAL A 415 22.69 -31.23 -7.83
CA VAL A 415 21.44 -31.88 -7.46
C VAL A 415 21.55 -32.36 -6.02
N GLY A 416 20.64 -31.88 -5.16
CA GLY A 416 20.68 -32.15 -3.73
C GLY A 416 21.55 -31.20 -2.93
N SER A 417 22.12 -30.16 -3.54
CA SER A 417 22.99 -29.18 -2.87
C SER A 417 22.50 -27.74 -3.01
N ASP A 418 22.21 -27.31 -4.24
CA ASP A 418 21.92 -25.90 -4.55
C ASP A 418 20.60 -25.71 -5.29
N VAL A 419 20.04 -24.51 -5.17
CA VAL A 419 18.84 -24.06 -5.86
C VAL A 419 19.22 -23.15 -7.02
N TYR A 420 18.60 -23.39 -8.17
CA TYR A 420 18.69 -22.50 -9.34
C TYR A 420 17.32 -22.33 -9.97
N LEU A 421 16.78 -21.11 -9.90
CA LEU A 421 15.48 -20.76 -10.47
C LEU A 421 15.63 -19.69 -11.55
N TRP A 422 14.98 -19.91 -12.69
CA TRP A 422 14.84 -18.86 -13.69
C TRP A 422 13.81 -17.82 -13.26
N SER A 423 14.14 -16.56 -13.52
CA SER A 423 13.15 -15.51 -13.78
C SER A 423 13.02 -15.26 -15.28
N ARG A 424 11.94 -14.62 -15.72
CA ARG A 424 11.80 -14.15 -17.11
C ARG A 424 12.56 -12.85 -17.40
N SER A 425 13.25 -12.26 -16.41
CA SER A 425 14.01 -11.03 -16.63
C SER A 425 15.28 -11.29 -17.46
N ALA A 426 15.50 -10.47 -18.49
CA ALA A 426 16.71 -10.49 -19.30
C ALA A 426 17.80 -9.57 -18.74
N ARG A 427 19.08 -9.91 -18.95
CA ARG A 427 20.21 -8.99 -18.71
C ARG A 427 21.31 -9.17 -19.75
N GLY A 428 21.32 -8.28 -20.75
CA GLY A 428 22.26 -8.36 -21.87
C GLY A 428 22.09 -9.67 -22.64
N SER A 429 23.16 -10.45 -22.78
CA SER A 429 23.16 -11.77 -23.41
C SER A 429 22.78 -12.93 -22.47
N ASN A 430 22.36 -12.62 -21.24
CA ASN A 430 22.05 -13.60 -20.20
C ASN A 430 20.57 -13.54 -19.78
N GLY A 431 20.12 -14.61 -19.12
CA GLY A 431 18.92 -14.59 -18.29
C GLY A 431 19.27 -14.27 -16.84
N ARG A 432 18.27 -13.88 -16.05
CA ARG A 432 18.42 -13.67 -14.60
C ARG A 432 17.93 -14.88 -13.83
N SER A 433 18.79 -15.44 -12.99
CA SER A 433 18.48 -16.58 -12.12
C SER A 433 18.64 -16.21 -10.66
N LEU A 434 17.84 -16.83 -9.80
CA LEU A 434 18.04 -16.88 -8.36
C LEU A 434 18.87 -18.11 -8.03
N ASP A 435 20.03 -17.90 -7.44
CA ASP A 435 21.01 -18.93 -7.11
C ASP A 435 21.13 -18.97 -5.57
N ILE A 436 20.93 -20.15 -4.96
CA ILE A 436 20.94 -20.32 -3.51
C ILE A 436 21.77 -21.54 -3.12
N GLY A 437 22.84 -21.31 -2.38
CA GLY A 437 23.69 -22.36 -1.79
C GLY A 437 23.52 -22.47 -0.28
N SER A 438 24.50 -23.08 0.40
CA SER A 438 24.49 -23.28 1.85
C SER A 438 24.52 -21.98 2.67
N ASP A 439 25.18 -20.95 2.15
CA ASP A 439 25.48 -19.72 2.89
C ASP A 439 25.17 -18.43 2.11
N THR A 440 24.61 -18.56 0.91
CA THR A 440 24.33 -17.41 0.04
C THR A 440 23.03 -17.60 -0.73
N ALA A 441 22.31 -16.51 -0.93
CA ALA A 441 21.16 -16.41 -1.83
C ALA A 441 21.25 -15.09 -2.60
N GLY A 442 21.09 -15.13 -3.92
CA GLY A 442 21.11 -13.91 -4.71
C GLY A 442 20.88 -14.11 -6.20
N PHE A 443 20.68 -13.00 -6.91
CA PHE A 443 20.41 -13.06 -8.35
C PHE A 443 21.67 -12.92 -9.22
N GLY A 444 21.95 -13.96 -10.00
CA GLY A 444 23.05 -14.07 -10.96
C GLY A 444 22.65 -13.79 -12.40
N SER A 445 23.64 -13.44 -13.25
CA SER A 445 23.45 -13.39 -14.70
C SER A 445 23.94 -14.71 -15.27
N THR A 446 23.02 -15.49 -15.83
CA THR A 446 23.30 -16.88 -16.20
C THR A 446 23.11 -17.07 -17.69
N ASN A 447 24.06 -17.79 -18.30
CA ASN A 447 24.02 -18.14 -19.71
C ASN A 447 22.70 -18.87 -20.04
N ARG A 448 22.03 -18.45 -21.11
CA ARG A 448 20.68 -18.91 -21.44
C ARG A 448 20.60 -20.39 -21.76
N ALA A 449 21.71 -21.01 -22.16
CA ALA A 449 21.82 -22.44 -22.43
C ALA A 449 21.81 -23.35 -21.19
N TYR A 450 21.87 -22.80 -19.97
CA TYR A 450 21.66 -23.62 -18.76
C TYR A 450 20.20 -24.09 -18.66
N GLY A 451 20.01 -25.30 -18.16
CA GLY A 451 18.69 -25.79 -17.76
C GLY A 451 18.47 -25.53 -16.27
N LEU A 452 17.59 -24.61 -15.91
CA LEU A 452 17.25 -24.32 -14.51
C LEU A 452 15.76 -24.57 -14.25
N SER A 453 15.41 -24.73 -12.98
CA SER A 453 14.02 -24.94 -12.59
C SER A 453 13.21 -23.65 -12.76
N VAL A 454 11.90 -23.78 -12.95
CA VAL A 454 10.97 -22.65 -13.06
C VAL A 454 9.90 -22.78 -12.00
N ARG A 455 9.59 -21.66 -11.38
CA ARG A 455 8.46 -21.52 -10.48
C ARG A 455 7.45 -20.53 -11.11
N CYS A 456 6.20 -20.91 -11.40
CA CYS A 456 5.16 -20.00 -11.93
C CYS A 456 4.42 -19.17 -10.86
N ILE A 457 4.11 -17.91 -11.18
CA ILE A 457 3.33 -16.95 -10.37
C ILE A 457 2.06 -16.54 -11.12
N ARG A 458 0.96 -16.25 -10.42
CA ARG A 458 -0.29 -15.77 -11.01
C ARG A 458 -0.16 -14.30 -11.41
N ASP A 459 -0.63 -13.98 -12.61
CA ASP A 459 -0.56 -12.62 -13.19
C ASP A 459 -1.57 -11.65 -12.58
#